data_AF-A0A554MWM7-F1
#
_entry.id   AF-A0A554MWM7-F1
#
_cell.length_a   1.000
_cell.length_b   1.000
_cell.length_c   1.000
_cell.angle_alpha   90.00
_cell.angle_beta   90.00
_cell.angle_gamma   90.00
#
_symmetry.space_group_name_H-M   'P 1'
#
loop_
_entity.id
_entity.type
_entity.pdbx_description
1 polymer ?
#
loop_
_entity_poly.entity_id
_entity_poly.type
_entity_poly.pdbx_seq_one_letter_code
_entity_poly.pdbx_strand_id
1 'polypeptide(L)'
;MTAAAMTFVFGAVSLVVGVAIALRLVTGDSEIADAGRVRPLVLIPGVAAVAYVVMALGIGTVTIGSETIVVPRYVDWLLTTPIMIGYVGYVAGAPRRWIAAAAGGIAAVIVVGAAATVTTGLAKWGLFGLSSLVQLGVFGVLYLVYPRHAAERPGRRELFWLLQTHVGLLWLAYPVI
;
A
#
# COMPACT_ATOMS: atom_id res chain seq x y z
N MET A 1 -24.52 -13.33 8.00
CA MET A 1 -23.31 -12.48 7.83
C MET A 1 -23.75 -11.12 7.31
N THR A 2 -23.15 -10.03 7.77
CA THR A 2 -23.43 -8.68 7.25
C THR A 2 -22.78 -8.48 5.87
N ALA A 3 -23.27 -7.53 5.08
CA ALA A 3 -22.67 -7.20 3.78
C ALA A 3 -21.19 -6.80 3.92
N ALA A 4 -20.83 -6.04 4.95
CA ALA A 4 -19.44 -5.67 5.24
C ALA A 4 -18.55 -6.91 5.50
N ALA A 5 -19.04 -7.87 6.30
CA ALA A 5 -18.31 -9.11 6.54
C ALA A 5 -18.13 -9.93 5.25
N MET A 6 -19.13 -9.95 4.36
CA MET A 6 -19.01 -10.61 3.05
C MET A 6 -17.92 -9.97 2.18
N THR A 7 -17.82 -8.64 2.17
CA THR A 7 -16.74 -7.92 1.47
C THR A 7 -15.36 -8.29 2.01
N PHE A 8 -15.22 -8.41 3.33
CA PHE A 8 -13.95 -8.83 3.94
C PHE A 8 -13.59 -10.28 3.63
N VAL A 9 -14.56 -11.20 3.66
CA VAL A 9 -14.33 -12.60 3.26
C VAL A 9 -13.91 -12.69 1.80
N PHE A 10 -14.60 -11.97 0.91
CA PHE A 10 -14.25 -11.95 -0.52
C PHE A 10 -12.83 -11.40 -0.74
N GLY A 11 -12.46 -10.33 -0.04
CA GLY A 11 -11.10 -9.79 -0.08
C GLY A 11 -10.06 -10.79 0.44
N ALA A 12 -10.33 -11.46 1.57
CA ALA A 12 -9.43 -12.47 2.13
C ALA A 12 -9.18 -13.62 1.14
N VAL A 13 -10.23 -14.17 0.52
CA VAL A 13 -10.11 -15.26 -0.47
C VAL A 13 -9.30 -14.78 -1.68
N SER A 14 -9.58 -13.59 -2.19
CA SER A 14 -8.86 -13.02 -3.34
C SER A 14 -7.37 -12.82 -3.03
N LEU A 15 -7.04 -12.36 -1.83
CA LEU A 15 -5.67 -12.15 -1.38
C LEU A 15 -4.92 -13.48 -1.18
N VAL A 16 -5.59 -14.52 -0.67
CA VAL A 16 -5.00 -15.88 -0.57
C VAL A 16 -4.66 -16.43 -1.95
N VAL A 17 -5.51 -16.22 -2.96
CA VAL A 17 -5.19 -16.56 -4.36
C VAL A 17 -3.95 -15.78 -4.83
N GLY A 18 -3.89 -14.47 -4.54
CA GLY A 18 -2.72 -13.64 -4.83
C GLY A 18 -1.43 -14.16 -4.18
N VAL A 19 -1.49 -14.56 -2.91
CA VAL A 19 -0.36 -15.20 -2.19
C VAL A 19 0.06 -16.49 -2.87
N ALA A 20 -0.89 -17.36 -3.26
CA ALA A 20 -0.57 -18.62 -3.92
C ALA A 20 0.14 -18.40 -5.26
N ILE A 21 -0.30 -17.42 -6.05
CA ILE A 21 0.36 -17.01 -7.30
C ILE A 21 1.76 -16.47 -7.00
N ALA A 22 1.90 -15.57 -6.02
CA ALA A 22 3.19 -15.00 -5.65
C ALA A 22 4.18 -16.07 -5.15
N LEU A 23 3.72 -17.04 -4.36
CA LEU A 23 4.54 -18.16 -3.89
C LEU A 23 5.05 -19.00 -5.06
N ARG A 24 4.18 -19.33 -6.03
CA ARG A 24 4.58 -20.05 -7.25
C ARG A 24 5.67 -19.33 -8.02
N LEU A 25 5.62 -18.00 -8.09
CA LEU A 25 6.65 -17.17 -8.74
C LEU A 25 7.97 -17.17 -7.96
N VAL A 26 7.93 -17.19 -6.63
CA VAL A 26 9.13 -17.17 -5.77
C VAL A 26 9.81 -18.54 -5.69
N THR A 27 9.06 -19.64 -5.76
CA THR A 27 9.59 -21.00 -5.61
C THR A 27 9.95 -21.69 -6.92
N GLY A 28 9.77 -21.05 -8.08
CA GLY A 28 10.13 -21.62 -9.38
C GLY A 28 11.59 -21.38 -9.77
N ASP A 29 12.15 -22.23 -10.64
CA ASP A 29 13.56 -22.28 -11.12
C ASP A 29 14.02 -21.06 -11.97
N SER A 30 13.40 -19.90 -11.81
CA SER A 30 13.80 -18.71 -12.56
C SER A 30 15.01 -18.01 -11.91
N GLU A 31 15.94 -17.51 -12.72
CA GLU A 31 17.00 -16.56 -12.32
C GLU A 31 16.47 -15.32 -11.56
N ILE A 32 15.14 -15.12 -11.55
CA ILE A 32 14.40 -14.08 -10.82
C ILE A 32 14.29 -14.38 -9.31
N ALA A 33 14.43 -15.66 -8.91
CA ALA A 33 14.32 -16.13 -7.52
C ALA A 33 15.47 -15.68 -6.59
N ASP A 34 16.39 -14.84 -7.09
CA ASP A 34 17.47 -14.28 -6.31
C ASP A 34 16.91 -13.47 -5.11
N ALA A 35 17.29 -13.91 -3.92
CA ALA A 35 16.42 -14.06 -2.74
C ALA A 35 15.97 -12.76 -2.02
N GLY A 36 15.96 -11.62 -2.68
CA GLY A 36 15.45 -10.34 -2.13
C GLY A 36 14.50 -9.59 -3.05
N ARG A 37 14.45 -9.92 -4.35
CA ARG A 37 13.70 -9.16 -5.36
C ARG A 37 12.20 -9.43 -5.33
N VAL A 38 11.82 -10.68 -5.09
CA VAL A 38 10.43 -11.14 -5.24
C VAL A 38 9.69 -11.33 -3.91
N ARG A 39 10.41 -11.30 -2.77
CA ARG A 39 9.82 -11.45 -1.42
C ARG A 39 8.69 -10.46 -1.12
N PRO A 40 8.77 -9.17 -1.49
CA PRO A 40 7.65 -8.24 -1.32
C PRO A 40 6.34 -8.71 -1.96
N LEU A 41 6.41 -9.46 -3.07
CA LEU A 41 5.23 -9.95 -3.81
C LEU A 41 4.41 -10.96 -3.02
N VAL A 42 5.03 -11.67 -2.05
CA VAL A 42 4.33 -12.58 -1.13
C VAL A 42 3.90 -11.83 0.13
N LEU A 43 4.78 -10.96 0.65
CA LEU A 43 4.54 -10.24 1.91
C LEU A 43 3.32 -9.32 1.81
N ILE A 44 3.19 -8.54 0.73
CA ILE A 44 2.10 -7.58 0.56
C ILE A 44 0.73 -8.27 0.62
N PRO A 45 0.40 -9.23 -0.27
CA PRO A 45 -0.90 -9.89 -0.23
C PRO A 45 -1.06 -10.80 1.00
N GLY A 46 0.03 -11.31 1.58
CA GLY A 46 0.00 -12.12 2.80
C GLY A 46 -0.43 -11.33 4.03
N VAL A 47 0.17 -10.16 4.26
CA VAL A 47 -0.22 -9.25 5.35
C VAL A 47 -1.66 -8.79 5.18
N ALA A 48 -2.03 -8.38 3.96
CA ALA A 48 -3.39 -7.98 3.66
C ALA A 48 -4.39 -9.14 3.86
N ALA A 49 -4.08 -10.37 3.45
CA ALA A 49 -4.95 -11.53 3.65
C ALA A 49 -5.27 -11.75 5.13
N VAL A 50 -4.24 -11.68 6.00
CA VAL A 50 -4.41 -11.78 7.46
C VAL A 50 -5.31 -10.67 7.97
N ALA A 51 -5.06 -9.42 7.57
CA ALA A 51 -5.89 -8.28 8.00
C ALA A 51 -7.35 -8.45 7.57
N TYR A 52 -7.62 -8.93 6.36
CA TYR A 52 -8.98 -9.18 5.87
C TYR A 52 -9.67 -10.32 6.61
N VAL A 53 -8.96 -11.38 7.03
CA VAL A 53 -9.51 -12.40 7.92
C VAL A 53 -9.87 -11.80 9.29
N VAL A 54 -8.99 -10.98 9.87
CA VAL A 54 -9.25 -10.29 11.15
C VAL A 54 -10.49 -9.40 11.05
N MET A 55 -10.62 -8.62 9.96
CA MET A 55 -11.79 -7.78 9.70
C MET A 55 -13.07 -8.61 9.48
N ALA A 56 -12.99 -9.74 8.77
CA ALA A 56 -14.12 -10.64 8.55
C ALA A 56 -14.67 -11.26 9.85
N LEU A 57 -13.79 -11.48 10.83
CA LEU A 57 -14.17 -11.93 12.18
C LEU A 57 -14.72 -10.81 13.06
N GLY A 58 -14.79 -9.56 12.57
CA GLY A 58 -15.27 -8.40 13.32
C GLY A 58 -14.29 -7.87 14.37
N ILE A 59 -13.02 -8.26 14.28
CA ILE A 59 -11.99 -7.88 15.27
C ILE A 59 -11.39 -6.52 14.91
N GLY A 60 -11.22 -5.65 15.91
CA GLY A 60 -10.54 -4.36 15.74
C GLY A 60 -11.40 -3.27 15.08
N THR A 61 -12.72 -3.43 15.05
CA THR A 61 -13.65 -2.35 14.69
C THR A 61 -13.95 -1.49 15.92
N VAL A 62 -13.81 -0.18 15.80
CA VAL A 62 -14.02 0.79 16.87
C VAL A 62 -14.95 1.89 16.36
N THR A 63 -15.93 2.30 17.17
CA THR A 63 -16.82 3.42 16.84
C THR A 63 -16.43 4.64 17.66
N ILE A 64 -16.22 5.78 16.99
CA ILE A 64 -15.88 7.06 17.60
C ILE A 64 -16.88 8.11 17.11
N GLY A 65 -17.74 8.58 18.02
CA GLY A 65 -18.87 9.42 17.63
C GLY A 65 -19.82 8.67 16.69
N SER A 66 -20.05 9.22 15.50
CA SER A 66 -20.85 8.60 14.44
C SER A 66 -20.04 7.77 13.45
N GLU A 67 -18.71 7.73 13.59
CA GLU A 67 -17.81 7.12 12.61
C GLU A 67 -17.37 5.73 13.08
N THR A 68 -17.34 4.77 12.16
CA THR A 68 -16.85 3.41 12.42
C THR A 68 -15.51 3.20 11.74
N ILE A 69 -14.50 2.86 12.54
CA ILE A 69 -13.11 2.71 12.12
C ILE A 69 -12.75 1.24 12.17
N VAL A 70 -12.17 0.74 11.09
CA VAL A 70 -11.69 -0.64 10.98
C VAL A 70 -10.17 -0.62 11.15
N VAL A 71 -9.70 -0.73 12.39
CA VAL A 71 -8.28 -0.56 12.75
C VAL A 71 -7.34 -1.51 11.99
N PRO A 72 -7.65 -2.81 11.79
CA PRO A 72 -6.77 -3.72 11.05
C PRO A 72 -6.45 -3.24 9.63
N ARG A 73 -7.33 -2.45 9.00
CA ARG A 73 -7.10 -1.86 7.68
C ARG A 73 -5.93 -0.87 7.69
N TYR A 74 -5.88 0.01 8.70
CA TYR A 74 -4.79 0.97 8.83
C TYR A 74 -3.48 0.30 9.19
N VAL A 75 -3.52 -0.80 9.96
CA VAL A 75 -2.34 -1.62 10.26
C VAL A 75 -1.81 -2.29 8.99
N ASP A 76 -2.69 -2.91 8.20
CA ASP A 76 -2.35 -3.44 6.87
C ASP A 76 -1.69 -2.36 6.02
N TRP A 77 -2.36 -1.22 5.80
CA TRP A 77 -1.84 -0.17 4.95
C TRP A 77 -0.51 0.39 5.44
N LEU A 78 -0.31 0.53 6.75
CA LEU A 78 0.96 1.00 7.32
C LEU A 78 2.11 0.03 7.04
N LEU A 79 1.83 -1.26 6.88
CA LEU A 79 2.83 -2.27 6.57
C LEU A 79 3.02 -2.47 5.07
N THR A 80 1.92 -2.56 4.31
CA THR A 80 1.95 -2.95 2.89
C THR A 80 2.26 -1.79 1.96
N THR A 81 1.75 -0.59 2.22
CA THR A 81 1.96 0.56 1.31
C THR A 81 3.41 1.05 1.25
N PRO A 82 4.20 1.11 2.36
CA PRO A 82 5.62 1.47 2.27
C PRO A 82 6.43 0.42 1.50
N ILE A 83 6.08 -0.86 1.64
CA ILE A 83 6.71 -1.95 0.89
C ILE A 83 6.39 -1.82 -0.60
N MET A 84 5.12 -1.56 -0.96
CA MET A 84 4.70 -1.37 -2.35
C MET A 84 5.46 -0.24 -3.03
N ILE A 85 5.43 0.98 -2.49
CA ILE A 85 6.11 2.11 -3.12
C ILE A 85 7.63 1.96 -3.09
N GLY A 86 8.17 1.36 -2.02
CA GLY A 86 9.57 1.04 -1.93
C GLY A 86 10.01 0.05 -3.01
N TYR A 87 9.18 -0.94 -3.34
CA TYR A 87 9.41 -1.87 -4.43
C TYR A 87 9.38 -1.18 -5.80
N VAL A 88 8.46 -0.23 -6.03
CA VAL A 88 8.48 0.58 -7.27
C VAL A 88 9.79 1.35 -7.40
N GLY A 89 10.26 1.98 -6.32
CA GLY A 89 11.54 2.68 -6.29
C GLY A 89 12.74 1.75 -6.51
N TYR A 90 12.69 0.53 -5.97
CA TYR A 90 13.68 -0.51 -6.22
C TYR A 90 13.71 -0.95 -7.69
N VAL A 91 12.55 -1.08 -8.33
CA VAL A 91 12.44 -1.44 -9.75
C VAL A 91 12.98 -0.30 -10.63
N ALA A 92 12.64 0.95 -10.31
CA ALA A 92 13.25 2.13 -10.94
C ALA A 92 14.77 2.22 -10.70
N GLY A 93 15.28 1.53 -9.68
CA GLY A 93 16.67 1.61 -9.23
C GLY A 93 17.03 3.00 -8.71
N ALA A 94 16.05 3.64 -8.05
CA ALA A 94 16.23 4.90 -7.35
C ALA A 94 17.18 4.72 -6.15
N PRO A 95 17.93 5.77 -5.75
CA PRO A 95 18.80 5.69 -4.59
C PRO A 95 17.98 5.53 -3.31
N ARG A 96 18.56 4.85 -2.31
CA ARG A 96 17.90 4.50 -1.03
C ARG A 96 17.23 5.68 -0.34
N ARG A 97 17.79 6.89 -0.44
CA ARG A 97 17.19 8.11 0.12
C ARG A 97 15.78 8.39 -0.42
N TRP A 98 15.55 8.20 -1.71
CA TRP A 98 14.26 8.46 -2.35
C TRP A 98 13.27 7.32 -2.10
N ILE A 99 13.77 6.09 -1.96
CA ILE A 99 12.97 4.94 -1.53
C ILE A 99 12.50 5.15 -0.09
N ALA A 100 13.41 5.50 0.82
CA ALA A 100 13.09 5.76 2.22
C ALA A 100 12.17 6.97 2.39
N ALA A 101 12.38 8.05 1.63
CA ALA A 101 11.51 9.22 1.65
C ALA A 101 10.08 8.88 1.20
N ALA A 102 9.91 8.11 0.12
CA ALA A 102 8.59 7.69 -0.35
C ALA A 102 7.91 6.74 0.64
N ALA A 103 8.64 5.75 1.17
CA ALA A 103 8.14 4.79 2.15
C ALA A 103 7.75 5.46 3.48
N GLY A 104 8.58 6.37 3.99
CA GLY A 104 8.28 7.15 5.19
C GLY A 104 7.14 8.15 4.97
N GLY A 105 7.09 8.79 3.80
CA GLY A 105 6.02 9.69 3.41
C GLY A 105 4.67 8.98 3.38
N ILE A 106 4.59 7.82 2.72
CA ILE A 106 3.33 7.06 2.67
C ILE A 106 2.93 6.51 4.04
N ALA A 107 3.89 6.07 4.86
CA ALA A 107 3.60 5.68 6.25
C ALA A 107 3.00 6.86 7.05
N ALA A 108 3.54 8.07 6.86
CA ALA A 108 2.99 9.27 7.48
C ALA A 108 1.57 9.59 6.97
N VAL A 109 1.29 9.43 5.67
CA VAL A 109 -0.08 9.56 5.12
C VAL A 109 -1.04 8.62 5.83
N ILE A 110 -0.67 7.35 6.02
CA ILE A 110 -1.52 6.37 6.70
C ILE A 110 -1.74 6.75 8.17
N VAL A 111 -0.69 7.12 8.91
CA VAL A 111 -0.80 7.49 10.33
C VAL A 111 -1.63 8.77 10.51
N VAL A 112 -1.34 9.81 9.73
CA VAL A 112 -2.06 11.08 9.82
C VAL A 112 -3.51 10.93 9.33
N GLY A 113 -3.75 10.12 8.31
CA GLY A 113 -5.10 9.76 7.85
C GLY A 113 -5.90 9.00 8.91
N ALA A 114 -5.28 8.01 9.56
CA ALA A 114 -5.90 7.30 10.69
C ALA A 114 -6.23 8.28 11.83
N ALA A 115 -5.31 9.17 12.18
CA ALA A 115 -5.54 10.21 13.18
C ALA A 115 -6.72 11.14 12.81
N ALA A 116 -6.86 11.50 11.52
CA ALA A 116 -7.99 12.27 11.03
C ALA A 116 -9.32 11.53 11.27
N THR A 117 -9.36 10.20 11.05
CA THR A 117 -10.59 9.42 11.20
C THR A 117 -11.06 9.27 12.65
N VAL A 118 -10.14 9.31 13.62
CA VAL A 118 -10.47 9.28 15.06
C VAL A 118 -10.73 10.67 15.65
N THR A 119 -10.66 11.73 14.84
CA THR A 119 -10.80 13.13 15.27
C THR A 119 -12.08 13.76 14.69
N THR A 120 -12.59 14.82 15.33
CA THR A 120 -13.79 15.55 14.90
C THR A 120 -13.52 17.04 14.65
N GLY A 121 -14.49 17.75 14.05
CA GLY A 121 -14.42 19.20 13.84
C GLY A 121 -13.30 19.64 12.89
N LEU A 122 -12.75 20.84 13.12
CA LEU A 122 -11.71 21.42 12.28
C LEU A 122 -10.41 20.60 12.29
N ALA A 123 -10.10 19.93 13.39
CA ALA A 123 -8.88 19.11 13.50
C ALA A 123 -8.91 17.91 12.53
N LYS A 124 -10.07 17.27 12.30
CA LYS A 124 -10.25 16.21 11.28
C LYS A 124 -9.82 16.71 9.90
N TRP A 125 -10.32 17.88 9.51
CA TRP A 125 -10.04 18.46 8.20
C TRP A 125 -8.60 18.95 8.07
N GLY A 126 -8.00 19.49 9.14
CA GLY A 126 -6.59 19.86 9.17
C GLY A 126 -5.67 18.65 8.99
N LEU A 127 -5.93 17.54 9.69
CA LEU A 127 -5.18 16.29 9.55
C LEU A 127 -5.37 15.67 8.17
N PHE A 128 -6.61 15.63 7.65
CA PHE A 128 -6.89 15.16 6.30
C PHE A 128 -6.16 15.99 5.22
N GLY A 129 -6.17 17.31 5.34
CA GLY A 129 -5.45 18.21 4.46
C GLY A 129 -3.93 17.99 4.51
N LEU A 130 -3.37 17.85 5.71
CA LEU A 130 -1.95 17.53 5.89
C LEU A 130 -1.59 16.19 5.26
N SER A 131 -2.37 15.15 5.51
CA SER A 131 -2.20 13.82 4.92
C SER A 131 -2.21 13.89 3.38
N SER A 132 -3.18 14.63 2.82
CA SER A 132 -3.28 14.84 1.37
C SER A 132 -2.08 15.58 0.79
N LEU A 133 -1.55 16.60 1.47
CA LEU A 133 -0.34 17.31 1.05
C LEU A 133 0.90 16.41 1.05
N VAL A 134 1.06 15.57 2.07
CA VAL A 134 2.16 14.59 2.12
C VAL A 134 2.01 13.57 0.98
N GLN A 135 0.78 13.12 0.69
CA GLN A 135 0.49 12.23 -0.44
C GLN A 135 0.91 12.86 -1.78
N LEU A 136 0.66 14.15 -2.00
CA LEU A 136 1.13 14.86 -3.19
C LEU A 136 2.66 14.86 -3.28
N GLY A 137 3.36 15.03 -2.16
CA GLY A 137 4.83 14.91 -2.09
C GLY A 137 5.31 13.51 -2.49
N VAL A 138 4.64 12.46 -2.00
CA VAL A 138 4.91 11.06 -2.36
C VAL A 138 4.68 10.83 -3.87
N PHE A 139 3.60 11.38 -4.43
CA PHE A 139 3.36 11.37 -5.88
C PHE A 139 4.42 12.15 -6.66
N GLY A 140 4.96 13.24 -6.13
CA GLY A 140 6.12 13.91 -6.69
C GLY A 140 7.33 12.96 -6.83
N VAL A 141 7.61 12.15 -5.81
CA VAL A 141 8.67 11.13 -5.91
C VAL A 141 8.32 10.07 -6.96
N LEU A 142 7.08 9.56 -6.94
CA LEU A 142 6.63 8.50 -7.84
C LEU A 142 6.62 8.92 -9.31
N TYR A 143 6.20 10.15 -9.63
CA TYR A 143 5.98 10.63 -11.00
C TYR A 143 7.08 11.55 -11.55
N LEU A 144 7.89 12.17 -10.69
CA LEU A 144 8.95 13.09 -11.15
C LEU A 144 10.36 12.56 -10.88
N VAL A 145 10.56 11.77 -9.83
CA VAL A 145 11.89 11.28 -9.43
C VAL A 145 12.16 9.87 -9.96
N TYR A 146 11.29 8.89 -9.67
CA TYR A 146 11.51 7.51 -10.09
C TYR A 146 11.63 7.32 -11.61
N PRO A 147 10.86 8.01 -12.47
CA PRO A 147 10.99 7.85 -13.93
C PRO A 147 12.37 8.23 -14.46
N ARG A 148 13.05 9.21 -13.84
CA ARG A 148 14.41 9.62 -14.23
C ARG A 148 15.41 8.48 -14.03
N HIS A 149 15.31 7.76 -12.93
CA HIS A 149 16.16 6.60 -12.64
C HIS A 149 15.77 5.36 -13.45
N ALA A 150 14.48 5.17 -13.73
CA ALA A 150 14.01 4.07 -14.56
C ALA A 150 14.46 4.21 -16.04
N ALA A 151 14.56 5.45 -16.55
CA ALA A 151 15.04 5.72 -17.91
C ALA A 151 16.50 5.26 -18.13
N GLU A 152 17.33 5.27 -17.09
CA GLU A 152 18.71 4.78 -17.12
C GLU A 152 18.82 3.24 -17.13
N ARG A 153 17.68 2.52 -17.00
CA ARG A 153 17.64 1.04 -16.93
C ARG A 153 16.60 0.45 -17.89
N PRO A 154 16.90 0.35 -19.20
CA PRO A 154 15.94 -0.06 -20.23
C PRO A 154 15.24 -1.39 -19.93
N GLY A 155 15.97 -2.39 -19.42
CA GLY A 155 15.45 -3.73 -19.12
C GLY A 155 14.42 -3.80 -17.97
N ARG A 156 14.17 -2.71 -17.24
CA ARG A 156 13.18 -2.68 -16.13
C ARG A 156 12.11 -1.61 -16.32
N ARG A 157 12.16 -0.87 -17.44
CA ARG A 157 11.30 0.29 -17.70
C ARG A 157 9.83 -0.10 -17.82
N GLU A 158 9.53 -1.19 -18.50
CA GLU A 158 8.14 -1.66 -18.67
C GLU A 158 7.51 -2.08 -17.35
N LEU A 159 8.22 -2.90 -16.55
CA LEU A 159 7.76 -3.27 -15.21
C LEU A 159 7.58 -2.04 -14.32
N PHE A 160 8.49 -1.07 -14.38
CA PHE A 160 8.33 0.19 -13.65
C PHE A 160 7.03 0.91 -14.04
N TRP A 161 6.77 1.11 -15.34
CA TRP A 161 5.56 1.80 -15.81
C TRP A 161 4.28 1.07 -15.40
N LEU A 162 4.28 -0.27 -15.48
CA LEU A 162 3.16 -1.09 -15.03
C LEU A 162 2.85 -0.82 -13.55
N LEU A 163 3.88 -0.92 -12.70
CA LEU A 163 3.74 -0.72 -11.26
C LEU A 163 3.37 0.72 -10.91
N GLN A 164 4.03 1.70 -11.52
CA GLN A 164 3.76 3.13 -11.29
C GLN A 164 2.31 3.47 -11.62
N THR A 165 1.82 3.02 -12.78
CA THR A 165 0.45 3.28 -13.22
C THR A 165 -0.55 2.63 -12.28
N HIS A 166 -0.36 1.36 -11.92
CA HIS A 166 -1.29 0.65 -11.03
C HIS A 166 -1.31 1.26 -9.63
N VAL A 167 -0.14 1.44 -9.02
CA VAL A 167 -0.05 2.00 -7.66
C VAL A 167 -0.59 3.42 -7.63
N GLY A 168 -0.08 4.29 -8.52
CA GLY A 168 -0.41 5.71 -8.48
C GLY A 168 -1.86 6.02 -8.81
N LEU A 169 -2.44 5.40 -9.86
CA LEU A 169 -3.83 5.65 -10.25
C LEU A 169 -4.81 5.13 -9.20
N LEU A 170 -4.59 3.92 -8.66
CA LEU A 170 -5.49 3.37 -7.64
C LEU A 170 -5.41 4.16 -6.34
N TRP A 171 -4.23 4.69 -5.98
CA TRP A 171 -4.07 5.48 -4.75
C TRP A 171 -4.78 6.84 -4.80
N LEU A 172 -5.09 7.38 -5.98
CA LEU A 172 -5.88 8.62 -6.10
C LEU A 172 -7.33 8.46 -5.60
N ALA A 173 -7.86 7.24 -5.58
CA ALA A 173 -9.22 7.00 -5.10
C ALA A 173 -9.33 7.12 -3.56
N TYR A 174 -8.27 6.81 -2.83
CA TYR A 174 -8.32 6.66 -1.36
C TYR A 174 -8.66 7.94 -0.59
N PRO A 175 -8.16 9.13 -0.96
CA PRO A 175 -8.59 10.37 -0.28
C PRO A 175 -10.05 10.76 -0.54
N VAL A 176 -10.70 10.15 -1.54
CA VAL A 176 -12.07 10.49 -1.96
C VAL A 176 -13.12 9.59 -1.28
N ILE A 177 -12.74 8.35 -0.94
CA ILE A 177 -13.61 7.34 -0.30
C ILE A 177 -13.49 7.34 1.22
#